data_AF-A0A3D1H629-F1
#
_entry.id   AF-A0A3D1H629-F1
#
_cell.length_a   1.000
_cell.length_b   1.000
_cell.length_c   1.000
_cell.angle_alpha   90.00
_cell.angle_beta   90.00
_cell.angle_gamma   90.00
#
_symmetry.space_group_name_H-M   'P 1'
#
loop_
_entity.id
_entity.type
_entity.pdbx_description
1 polymer ?
#
loop_
_entity_poly.entity_id
_entity_poly.type
_entity_poly.pdbx_seq_one_letter_code
_entity_poly.pdbx_strand_id
1 'polypeptide(L)'
;MALKKLADKDELGNPVAHFFKSGNVLRGKEFDSLIKLKELIPTSSPQGCNVEYDIWYDFSEGNKIHGYCYTDTLTQFIYLRVASCKYAKKAMKEAASGPITEEGERLFKEIADNSVDKYRLRKKGIKHDFVIFLPGTNILNTVVDFDKVDRAVKQGAMLKCHPLTSPPAFEHLKHRWGNAVIDKKVSGHELLENAAIVGYCNNSEMGMVALAKGKTTYHFGYNNVWMTYTAIYKALEVDDVLREPRFKAILSSKYAGLIPATIESPQERIDSFFKQYSEVPHVLPKNTNN
;
A
#
# COMPACT_ATOMS: atom_id res chain seq x y z
N MET A 1 0.34 -39.91 9.99
CA MET A 1 0.59 -38.47 10.29
C MET A 1 -0.46 -37.66 9.56
N ALA A 2 -1.31 -36.93 10.28
CA ALA A 2 -2.25 -36.02 9.65
C ALA A 2 -1.47 -34.85 9.03
N LEU A 3 -1.70 -34.58 7.74
CA LEU A 3 -1.14 -33.41 7.06
C LEU A 3 -1.60 -32.15 7.82
N LYS A 4 -0.64 -31.41 8.39
CA LYS A 4 -0.92 -30.11 9.02
C LYS A 4 -1.48 -29.19 7.94
N LYS A 5 -2.70 -28.68 8.16
CA LYS A 5 -3.38 -27.73 7.29
C LYS A 5 -2.49 -26.50 7.09
N LEU A 6 -2.22 -26.13 5.85
CA LEU A 6 -1.10 -25.27 5.48
C LEU A 6 -1.37 -23.77 5.71
N ALA A 7 -2.62 -23.30 5.57
CA ALA A 7 -3.17 -22.05 6.10
C ALA A 7 -4.63 -21.92 5.60
N ASP A 8 -5.58 -21.55 6.46
CA ASP A 8 -6.98 -21.33 6.05
C ASP A 8 -7.29 -19.86 5.72
N LYS A 9 -6.44 -18.94 6.18
CA LYS A 9 -6.63 -17.49 6.09
C LYS A 9 -5.30 -16.81 5.79
N ASP A 10 -5.38 -15.73 5.04
CA ASP A 10 -4.24 -14.85 4.82
C ASP A 10 -3.91 -14.10 6.10
N GLU A 11 -2.63 -14.09 6.47
CA GLU A 11 -2.21 -13.48 7.73
C GLU A 11 -0.83 -12.85 7.61
N LEU A 12 -0.69 -11.65 8.16
CA LEU A 12 0.60 -10.99 8.29
C LEU A 12 1.57 -11.88 9.07
N GLY A 13 2.75 -12.11 8.50
CA GLY A 13 3.79 -12.96 9.08
C GLY A 13 3.66 -14.45 8.78
N ASN A 14 2.61 -14.92 8.09
CA ASN A 14 2.44 -16.33 7.77
C ASN A 14 3.29 -16.73 6.54
N PRO A 15 4.34 -17.58 6.70
CA PRO A 15 5.23 -17.95 5.59
C PRO A 15 4.54 -18.77 4.50
N VAL A 16 3.50 -19.53 4.86
CA VAL A 16 2.78 -20.41 3.93
C VAL A 16 1.81 -19.60 3.07
N ALA A 17 1.02 -18.71 3.68
CA ALA A 17 0.18 -17.76 2.93
C ALA A 17 1.04 -16.89 2.00
N HIS A 18 2.22 -16.48 2.47
CA HIS A 18 3.19 -15.76 1.64
C HIS A 18 3.67 -16.59 0.45
N PHE A 19 4.07 -17.85 0.65
CA PHE A 19 4.51 -18.73 -0.44
C PHE A 19 3.43 -18.90 -1.52
N PHE A 20 2.16 -19.05 -1.14
CA PHE A 20 1.06 -19.14 -2.12
C PHE A 20 0.86 -17.84 -2.91
N LYS A 21 1.18 -16.68 -2.32
CA LYS A 21 1.10 -15.38 -3.00
C LYS A 21 2.30 -15.09 -3.89
N SER A 22 3.52 -15.22 -3.37
CA SER A 22 4.76 -14.77 -4.03
C SER A 22 5.63 -15.89 -4.62
N GLY A 23 5.21 -17.14 -4.48
CA GLY A 23 5.98 -18.31 -4.88
C GLY A 23 7.32 -18.35 -4.14
N ASN A 24 8.41 -18.49 -4.90
CA ASN A 24 9.76 -18.63 -4.33
C ASN A 24 10.41 -17.32 -3.88
N VAL A 25 9.69 -16.19 -3.92
CA VAL A 25 10.22 -14.89 -3.46
C VAL A 25 9.85 -14.70 -2.00
N LEU A 26 10.85 -14.82 -1.12
CA LEU A 26 10.70 -14.70 0.34
C LEU A 26 10.63 -13.24 0.81
N ARG A 27 9.98 -13.02 1.95
CA ARG A 27 9.91 -11.73 2.64
C ARG A 27 11.25 -11.35 3.31
N GLY A 28 11.49 -10.05 3.49
CA GLY A 28 12.58 -9.52 4.32
C GLY A 28 12.41 -9.89 5.81
N LYS A 29 13.46 -9.75 6.62
CA LYS A 29 13.39 -9.95 8.09
C LYS A 29 13.00 -8.66 8.83
N GLU A 30 13.03 -7.52 8.14
CA GLU A 30 12.77 -6.19 8.66
C GLU A 30 11.30 -5.97 9.09
N PHE A 31 10.44 -6.97 8.90
CA PHE A 31 9.00 -6.94 9.15
C PHE A 31 8.61 -7.58 10.50
N ASP A 32 9.56 -8.11 11.28
CA ASP A 32 9.26 -8.77 12.56
C ASP A 32 8.63 -7.82 13.59
N SER A 33 8.96 -6.51 13.53
CA SER A 33 8.33 -5.49 14.38
C SER A 33 6.84 -5.32 14.09
N LEU A 34 6.41 -5.55 12.83
CA LEU A 34 5.00 -5.52 12.46
C LEU A 34 4.22 -6.72 12.99
N ILE A 35 4.88 -7.83 13.30
CA ILE A 35 4.21 -9.00 13.90
C ILE A 35 3.72 -8.63 15.29
N LYS A 36 4.55 -7.94 16.10
CA LYS A 36 4.13 -7.44 17.41
C LYS A 36 3.00 -6.41 17.30
N LEU A 37 3.08 -5.51 16.31
CA LEU A 37 2.04 -4.53 16.09
C LEU A 37 0.72 -5.17 15.65
N LYS A 38 0.77 -6.24 14.83
CA LYS A 38 -0.39 -7.02 14.40
C LYS A 38 -1.18 -7.59 15.59
N GLU A 39 -0.49 -8.04 16.64
CA GLU A 39 -1.14 -8.61 17.83
C GLU A 39 -2.07 -7.61 18.54
N LEU A 40 -1.88 -6.30 18.31
CA LEU A 40 -2.75 -5.24 18.83
C LEU A 40 -3.97 -4.97 17.93
N ILE A 41 -3.96 -5.42 16.68
CA ILE A 41 -5.08 -5.24 15.75
C ILE A 41 -6.19 -6.23 16.14
N PRO A 42 -7.37 -5.76 16.57
CA PRO A 42 -8.44 -6.65 16.97
C PRO A 42 -9.01 -7.38 15.76
N THR A 43 -9.56 -8.58 15.95
CA THR A 43 -10.26 -9.32 14.87
C THR A 43 -11.66 -8.76 14.58
N SER A 44 -12.22 -8.01 15.52
CA SER A 44 -13.49 -7.28 15.38
C SER A 44 -13.35 -5.87 15.94
N SER A 45 -13.98 -4.91 15.26
CA SER A 45 -14.08 -3.53 15.73
C SER A 45 -14.90 -3.44 17.02
N PRO A 46 -14.82 -2.34 17.79
CA PRO A 46 -15.64 -2.14 18.98
C PRO A 46 -17.16 -2.24 18.74
N GLN A 47 -17.60 -2.00 17.49
CA GLN A 47 -19.01 -2.14 17.06
C GLN A 47 -19.33 -3.53 16.47
N GLY A 48 -18.42 -4.50 16.55
CA GLY A 48 -18.66 -5.90 16.17
C GLY A 48 -18.47 -6.24 14.69
N CYS A 49 -18.10 -5.29 13.82
CA CYS A 49 -17.74 -5.57 12.43
C CYS A 49 -16.34 -6.20 12.33
N ASN A 50 -16.12 -7.03 11.30
CA ASN A 50 -14.84 -7.70 11.06
C ASN A 50 -13.70 -6.71 10.75
N VAL A 51 -12.48 -7.11 11.12
CA VAL A 51 -11.22 -6.42 10.78
C VAL A 51 -10.30 -7.43 10.10
N GLU A 52 -10.09 -7.27 8.79
CA GLU A 52 -9.53 -8.33 7.94
C GLU A 52 -8.21 -7.94 7.29
N TYR A 53 -7.25 -8.87 7.27
CA TYR A 53 -5.91 -8.64 6.73
C TYR A 53 -5.84 -8.90 5.23
N ASP A 54 -5.31 -7.93 4.48
CA ASP A 54 -4.97 -8.02 3.05
C ASP A 54 -6.14 -8.51 2.16
N ILE A 55 -7.37 -8.22 2.61
CA ILE A 55 -8.59 -8.36 1.84
C ILE A 55 -9.02 -6.97 1.40
N TRP A 56 -9.38 -6.84 0.13
CA TRP A 56 -9.93 -5.62 -0.42
C TRP A 56 -11.40 -5.78 -0.75
N TYR A 57 -12.24 -5.03 -0.05
CA TYR A 57 -13.64 -4.81 -0.40
C TYR A 57 -14.04 -3.38 -0.07
N ASP A 58 -15.11 -2.92 -0.71
CA ASP A 58 -15.64 -1.59 -0.54
C ASP A 58 -17.15 -1.58 -0.69
N PHE A 59 -17.84 -0.98 0.29
CA PHE A 59 -19.26 -0.72 0.22
C PHE A 59 -19.48 0.76 -0.10
N SER A 60 -19.58 1.06 -1.39
CA SER A 60 -19.72 2.42 -1.93
C SER A 60 -21.12 3.00 -1.72
N GLU A 61 -22.13 2.14 -1.65
CA GLU A 61 -23.55 2.52 -1.56
C GLU A 61 -24.08 2.33 -0.13
N GLY A 62 -23.75 3.28 0.76
CA GLY A 62 -24.29 3.26 2.10
C GLY A 62 -23.73 4.32 3.04
N ASN A 63 -24.56 4.75 3.99
CA ASN A 63 -24.13 5.49 5.17
C ASN A 63 -23.82 4.54 6.33
N LYS A 64 -23.39 3.31 6.01
CA LYS A 64 -23.14 2.25 6.98
C LYS A 64 -21.76 1.65 6.79
N ILE A 65 -21.21 1.11 7.87
CA ILE A 65 -19.93 0.39 7.85
C ILE A 65 -20.20 -1.11 7.96
N HIS A 66 -19.62 -1.88 7.04
CA HIS A 66 -19.77 -3.33 6.99
C HIS A 66 -18.52 -4.08 7.47
N GLY A 67 -17.41 -3.37 7.66
CA GLY A 67 -16.13 -3.97 7.98
C GLY A 67 -14.96 -3.02 7.84
N TYR A 68 -13.81 -3.54 8.22
CA TYR A 68 -12.53 -2.85 8.17
C TYR A 68 -11.50 -3.79 7.55
N CYS A 69 -10.54 -3.21 6.86
CA CYS A 69 -9.43 -3.94 6.26
C CYS A 69 -8.12 -3.36 6.79
N TYR A 70 -7.07 -4.17 6.81
CA TYR A 70 -5.73 -3.67 7.07
C TYR A 70 -4.68 -4.40 6.25
N THR A 71 -3.57 -3.72 5.99
CA THR A 71 -2.41 -4.30 5.32
C THR A 71 -1.13 -3.72 5.88
N ASP A 72 -0.02 -4.40 5.66
CA ASP A 72 1.30 -3.81 5.90
C ASP A 72 1.70 -2.89 4.73
N THR A 73 2.35 -1.78 5.04
CA THR A 73 2.81 -0.80 4.04
C THR A 73 4.03 -0.02 4.51
N LEU A 74 4.70 0.67 3.60
CA LEU A 74 5.81 1.59 3.85
C LEU A 74 6.90 0.96 4.72
N THR A 75 7.16 -0.33 4.49
CA THR A 75 8.06 -1.22 5.25
C THR A 75 7.67 -1.47 6.71
N GLN A 76 7.34 -0.42 7.49
CA GLN A 76 7.17 -0.48 8.95
C GLN A 76 5.85 0.10 9.44
N PHE A 77 4.80 0.12 8.60
CA PHE A 77 3.48 0.59 9.00
C PHE A 77 2.42 -0.52 8.83
N ILE A 78 1.42 -0.50 9.71
CA ILE A 78 0.10 -1.07 9.43
C ILE A 78 -0.81 0.05 8.97
N TYR A 79 -1.52 -0.17 7.87
CA TYR A 79 -2.59 0.71 7.41
C TYR A 79 -3.94 0.07 7.67
N LEU A 80 -4.67 0.59 8.66
CA LEU A 80 -6.09 0.32 8.93
C LEU A 80 -6.97 1.22 8.05
N ARG A 81 -7.99 0.61 7.44
CA ARG A 81 -8.93 1.30 6.55
C ARG A 81 -10.35 0.82 6.79
N VAL A 82 -11.31 1.73 6.85
CA VAL A 82 -12.74 1.40 6.80
C VAL A 82 -13.12 0.90 5.41
N ALA A 83 -13.92 -0.15 5.30
CA ALA A 83 -14.34 -0.73 4.03
C ALA A 83 -15.46 0.07 3.34
N SER A 84 -15.24 1.37 3.19
CA SER A 84 -16.12 2.30 2.48
C SER A 84 -15.29 3.44 1.90
N CYS A 85 -15.35 3.63 0.57
CA CYS A 85 -14.56 4.65 -0.09
C CYS A 85 -14.95 6.05 0.37
N LYS A 86 -16.22 6.25 0.73
CA LYS A 86 -16.74 7.53 1.21
C LYS A 86 -16.05 7.94 2.51
N TYR A 87 -16.09 7.07 3.52
CA TYR A 87 -15.52 7.35 4.83
C TYR A 87 -13.99 7.36 4.79
N ALA A 88 -13.36 6.44 4.05
CA ALA A 88 -11.91 6.42 3.91
C ALA A 88 -11.37 7.70 3.24
N LYS A 89 -12.02 8.19 2.17
CA LYS A 89 -11.64 9.46 1.52
C LYS A 89 -11.81 10.65 2.47
N LYS A 90 -12.92 10.70 3.21
CA LYS A 90 -13.20 11.78 4.17
C LYS A 90 -12.11 11.83 5.25
N ALA A 91 -11.86 10.71 5.93
CA ALA A 91 -10.86 10.63 6.99
C ALA A 91 -9.46 11.03 6.51
N MET A 92 -9.04 10.56 5.33
CA MET A 92 -7.74 10.92 4.76
C MET A 92 -7.64 12.40 4.38
N LYS A 93 -8.70 12.98 3.80
CA LYS A 93 -8.73 14.40 3.44
C LYS A 93 -8.68 15.30 4.68
N GLU A 94 -9.39 14.93 5.73
CA GLU A 94 -9.36 15.62 7.03
C GLU A 94 -7.96 15.53 7.66
N ALA A 95 -7.38 14.33 7.71
CA ALA A 95 -6.01 14.14 8.20
C ALA A 95 -4.98 14.98 7.42
N ALA A 96 -5.07 14.99 6.09
CA ALA A 96 -4.18 15.75 5.22
C ALA A 96 -4.34 17.28 5.31
N SER A 97 -5.39 17.76 5.98
CA SER A 97 -5.65 19.19 6.21
C SER A 97 -5.43 19.59 7.67
N GLY A 98 -5.02 18.64 8.52
CA GLY A 98 -4.70 18.87 9.92
C GLY A 98 -3.31 19.51 10.12
N PRO A 99 -2.95 19.80 11.38
CA PRO A 99 -1.64 20.34 11.72
C PRO A 99 -0.53 19.30 11.50
N ILE A 100 0.64 19.78 11.09
CA ILE A 100 1.86 18.98 11.05
C ILE A 100 2.51 19.05 12.43
N THR A 101 2.85 17.88 12.97
CA THR A 101 3.53 17.69 14.26
C THR A 101 4.96 17.21 14.03
N GLU A 102 5.82 17.36 15.05
CA GLU A 102 7.19 16.81 15.04
C GLU A 102 7.20 15.30 14.76
N GLU A 103 6.20 14.57 15.28
CA GLU A 103 6.03 13.16 14.98
C GLU A 103 5.75 12.90 13.50
N GLY A 104 4.89 13.69 12.86
CA GLY A 104 4.61 13.54 11.42
C GLY A 104 5.83 13.82 10.55
N GLU A 105 6.62 14.84 10.90
CA GLU A 105 7.91 15.14 10.27
C GLU A 105 8.91 13.98 10.43
N ARG A 106 9.06 13.47 11.65
CA ARG A 106 9.93 12.32 11.94
C ARG A 106 9.52 11.09 11.13
N LEU A 107 8.24 10.73 11.13
CA LEU A 107 7.73 9.56 10.41
C LEU A 107 7.90 9.70 8.89
N PHE A 108 7.72 10.91 8.34
CA PHE A 108 7.97 11.18 6.93
C PHE A 108 9.44 10.93 6.56
N LYS A 109 10.36 11.40 7.40
CA LYS A 109 11.80 11.14 7.25
C LYS A 109 12.13 9.66 7.39
N GLU A 110 11.51 8.94 8.32
CA GLU A 110 11.69 7.49 8.48
C GLU A 110 11.28 6.71 7.23
N ILE A 111 10.19 7.10 6.55
CA ILE A 111 9.79 6.49 5.28
C ILE A 111 10.88 6.70 4.22
N ALA A 112 11.49 7.88 4.17
CA ALA A 112 12.58 8.17 3.24
C ALA A 112 13.86 7.38 3.57
N ASP A 113 14.19 7.19 4.85
CA ASP A 113 15.45 6.58 5.27
C ASP A 113 15.38 5.04 5.34
N ASN A 114 14.23 4.47 5.70
CA ASN A 114 14.09 3.04 6.01
C ASN A 114 13.32 2.23 4.95
N SER A 115 13.06 2.81 3.78
CA SER A 115 12.37 2.10 2.70
C SER A 115 13.24 0.97 2.14
N VAL A 116 12.82 -0.28 2.36
CA VAL A 116 13.46 -1.48 1.79
C VAL A 116 12.44 -2.36 1.07
N ASP A 117 12.91 -3.17 0.13
CA ASP A 117 12.02 -4.09 -0.59
C ASP A 117 11.34 -5.07 0.38
N LYS A 118 10.01 -5.16 0.28
CA LYS A 118 9.20 -6.18 0.98
C LYS A 118 9.66 -7.61 0.72
N TYR A 119 10.24 -7.83 -0.45
CA TYR A 119 10.69 -9.11 -0.95
C TYR A 119 12.22 -9.13 -1.07
N ARG A 120 12.84 -10.29 -0.89
CA ARG A 120 14.27 -10.47 -1.13
C ARG A 120 14.57 -10.45 -2.62
N LEU A 121 14.90 -9.26 -3.13
CA LEU A 121 15.18 -9.02 -4.54
C LEU A 121 16.68 -8.80 -4.78
N ARG A 122 17.12 -9.04 -6.02
CA ARG A 122 18.52 -8.91 -6.42
C ARG A 122 18.84 -7.46 -6.74
N LYS A 123 19.84 -6.90 -6.06
CA LYS A 123 20.48 -5.65 -6.45
C LYS A 123 21.32 -5.90 -7.70
N LYS A 124 21.07 -5.15 -8.77
CA LYS A 124 21.74 -5.32 -10.07
C LYS A 124 22.53 -4.10 -10.51
N GLY A 125 22.51 -3.00 -9.74
CA GLY A 125 23.17 -1.75 -10.12
C GLY A 125 22.55 -1.08 -11.33
N ILE A 126 21.29 -1.39 -11.65
CA ILE A 126 20.57 -0.74 -12.76
C ILE A 126 20.24 0.69 -12.32
N LYS A 127 20.67 1.66 -13.11
CA LYS A 127 20.39 3.08 -12.89
C LYS A 127 19.59 3.61 -14.07
N HIS A 128 18.50 4.30 -13.77
CA HIS A 128 17.69 4.95 -14.80
C HIS A 128 16.87 6.06 -14.17
N ASP A 129 16.80 7.21 -14.83
CA ASP A 129 16.21 8.41 -14.25
C ASP A 129 14.69 8.33 -14.15
N PHE A 130 14.03 7.63 -15.07
CA PHE A 130 12.57 7.54 -15.13
C PHE A 130 12.07 6.10 -15.06
N VAL A 131 11.63 5.68 -13.87
CA VAL A 131 11.15 4.33 -13.60
C VAL A 131 9.67 4.33 -13.24
N ILE A 132 8.87 3.50 -13.92
CA ILE A 132 7.46 3.28 -13.62
C ILE A 132 7.31 1.92 -12.94
N PHE A 133 6.77 1.88 -11.72
CA PHE A 133 6.48 0.65 -11.00
C PHE A 133 5.11 0.10 -11.38
N LEU A 134 5.12 -1.03 -12.07
CA LEU A 134 3.91 -1.73 -12.48
C LEU A 134 3.35 -2.57 -11.32
N PRO A 135 2.03 -2.74 -11.24
CA PRO A 135 1.38 -3.58 -10.25
C PRO A 135 1.53 -5.08 -10.57
N GLY A 136 1.05 -5.94 -9.66
CA GLY A 136 0.95 -7.37 -9.89
C GLY A 136 -0.03 -7.73 -11.01
N THR A 137 0.12 -8.94 -11.57
CA THR A 137 -0.69 -9.42 -12.71
C THR A 137 -2.19 -9.39 -12.44
N ASN A 138 -2.62 -9.64 -11.19
CA ASN A 138 -4.03 -9.73 -10.81
C ASN A 138 -4.82 -8.43 -11.03
N ILE A 139 -4.14 -7.28 -11.06
CA ILE A 139 -4.79 -5.96 -11.23
C ILE A 139 -4.19 -5.15 -12.37
N LEU A 140 -3.23 -5.71 -13.12
CA LEU A 140 -2.47 -5.00 -14.16
C LEU A 140 -3.38 -4.32 -15.19
N ASN A 141 -4.35 -5.06 -15.72
CA ASN A 141 -5.29 -4.53 -16.71
C ASN A 141 -6.40 -3.66 -16.11
N THR A 142 -6.58 -3.70 -14.79
CA THR A 142 -7.61 -2.94 -14.08
C THR A 142 -7.11 -1.56 -13.67
N VAL A 143 -5.83 -1.45 -13.29
CA VAL A 143 -5.31 -0.20 -12.70
C VAL A 143 -4.45 0.60 -13.66
N VAL A 144 -3.74 -0.02 -14.61
CA VAL A 144 -2.74 0.67 -15.43
C VAL A 144 -3.39 1.37 -16.63
N ASP A 145 -3.09 2.65 -16.78
CA ASP A 145 -3.38 3.41 -17.99
C ASP A 145 -2.27 3.13 -19.03
N PHE A 146 -2.49 2.13 -19.87
CA PHE A 146 -1.51 1.69 -20.86
C PHE A 146 -1.13 2.78 -21.86
N ASP A 147 -2.03 3.71 -22.17
CA ASP A 147 -1.74 4.79 -23.12
C ASP A 147 -0.76 5.80 -22.51
N LYS A 148 -0.90 6.11 -21.21
CA LYS A 148 0.12 6.90 -20.48
C LYS A 148 1.47 6.17 -20.47
N VAL A 149 1.46 4.86 -20.20
CA VAL A 149 2.69 4.06 -20.19
C VAL A 149 3.36 4.06 -21.56
N ASP A 150 2.61 3.87 -22.65
CA ASP A 150 3.13 3.90 -24.02
C ASP A 150 3.83 5.23 -24.32
N ARG A 151 3.23 6.35 -23.92
CA ARG A 151 3.84 7.69 -24.09
C ARG A 151 5.12 7.84 -23.26
N ALA A 152 5.13 7.36 -22.02
CA ALA A 152 6.30 7.46 -21.16
C ALA A 152 7.46 6.57 -21.63
N VAL A 153 7.19 5.34 -22.10
CA VAL A 153 8.22 4.47 -22.69
C VAL A 153 8.84 5.12 -23.93
N LYS A 154 8.04 5.78 -24.77
CA LYS A 154 8.57 6.56 -25.91
C LYS A 154 9.47 7.73 -25.48
N GLN A 155 9.29 8.25 -24.27
CA GLN A 155 10.15 9.26 -23.66
C GLN A 155 11.33 8.67 -22.89
N GLY A 156 11.52 7.34 -22.97
CA GLY A 156 12.64 6.63 -22.35
C GLY A 156 12.34 6.06 -20.97
N ALA A 157 11.09 5.99 -20.51
CA ALA A 157 10.78 5.37 -19.22
C ALA A 157 11.08 3.86 -19.21
N MET A 158 11.59 3.36 -18.09
CA MET A 158 11.75 1.93 -17.81
C MET A 158 10.60 1.43 -16.92
N LEU A 159 10.13 0.21 -17.18
CA LEU A 159 8.98 -0.38 -16.51
C LEU A 159 9.43 -1.48 -15.57
N LYS A 160 9.29 -1.24 -14.27
CA LYS A 160 9.64 -2.23 -13.26
C LYS A 160 8.45 -3.14 -12.95
N CYS A 161 8.56 -4.41 -13.29
CA CYS A 161 7.55 -5.42 -12.95
C CYS A 161 7.51 -5.70 -11.44
N HIS A 162 6.29 -5.87 -10.92
CA HIS A 162 6.03 -6.29 -9.54
C HIS A 162 6.56 -7.73 -9.30
N PRO A 163 7.02 -8.07 -8.08
CA PRO A 163 7.43 -9.44 -7.74
C PRO A 163 6.37 -10.52 -8.04
N LEU A 164 5.09 -10.16 -7.98
CA LEU A 164 3.94 -11.02 -8.29
C LEU A 164 3.58 -11.08 -9.78
N THR A 165 4.39 -10.50 -10.67
CA THR A 165 4.12 -10.58 -12.11
C THR A 165 4.28 -12.03 -12.59
N SER A 166 3.25 -12.60 -13.22
CA SER A 166 3.29 -13.95 -13.77
C SER A 166 4.20 -14.02 -15.02
N PRO A 167 4.77 -15.18 -15.35
CA PRO A 167 5.57 -15.32 -16.58
C PRO A 167 4.82 -14.93 -17.86
N PRO A 168 3.56 -15.35 -18.09
CA PRO A 168 2.81 -14.91 -19.28
C PRO A 168 2.62 -13.39 -19.34
N ALA A 169 2.34 -12.75 -18.21
CA ALA A 169 2.22 -11.30 -18.15
C ALA A 169 3.57 -10.61 -18.46
N PHE A 170 4.67 -11.14 -17.91
CA PHE A 170 6.01 -10.61 -18.21
C PHE A 170 6.34 -10.68 -19.70
N GLU A 171 6.10 -11.83 -20.35
CA GLU A 171 6.32 -12.00 -21.78
C GLU A 171 5.43 -11.06 -22.61
N HIS A 172 4.17 -10.87 -22.22
CA HIS A 172 3.29 -9.90 -22.86
C HIS A 172 3.84 -8.47 -22.78
N LEU A 173 4.32 -8.05 -21.60
CA LEU A 173 4.92 -6.73 -21.42
C LEU A 173 6.22 -6.58 -22.24
N LYS A 174 7.06 -7.63 -22.27
CA LYS A 174 8.27 -7.67 -23.09
C LYS A 174 7.97 -7.61 -24.58
N HIS A 175 6.92 -8.28 -25.05
CA HIS A 175 6.47 -8.18 -26.43
C HIS A 175 6.01 -6.76 -26.77
N ARG A 176 5.34 -6.07 -25.85
CA ARG A 176 4.84 -4.70 -26.06
C ARG A 176 5.94 -3.62 -26.02
N TRP A 177 6.86 -3.70 -25.06
CA TRP A 177 7.82 -2.61 -24.77
C TRP A 177 9.29 -3.02 -24.79
N GLY A 178 9.59 -4.27 -25.17
CA GLY A 178 10.94 -4.73 -25.43
C GLY A 178 11.88 -4.54 -24.24
N ASN A 179 12.96 -3.80 -24.45
CA ASN A 179 14.02 -3.60 -23.46
C ASN A 179 13.64 -2.62 -22.34
N ALA A 180 12.53 -1.91 -22.46
CA ALA A 180 12.06 -1.03 -21.40
C ALA A 180 11.60 -1.79 -20.14
N VAL A 181 11.28 -3.09 -20.25
CA VAL A 181 10.75 -3.89 -19.15
C VAL A 181 11.87 -4.50 -18.30
N ILE A 182 11.85 -4.18 -17.01
CA ILE A 182 12.75 -4.70 -15.98
C ILE A 182 12.11 -5.90 -15.25
N ASP A 183 12.88 -6.98 -15.14
CA ASP A 183 12.48 -8.24 -14.50
C ASP A 183 12.01 -8.08 -13.04
N LYS A 184 11.03 -8.91 -12.65
CA LYS A 184 10.40 -8.89 -11.33
C LYS A 184 11.36 -9.20 -10.16
N LYS A 185 12.48 -9.89 -10.41
CA LYS A 185 13.47 -10.25 -9.38
C LYS A 185 14.50 -9.14 -9.11
N VAL A 186 14.50 -8.06 -9.90
CA VAL A 186 15.34 -6.88 -9.64
C VAL A 186 14.75 -6.09 -8.46
N SER A 187 15.61 -5.55 -7.60
CA SER A 187 15.21 -4.67 -6.50
C SER A 187 14.41 -3.46 -7.00
N GLY A 188 13.25 -3.22 -6.41
CA GLY A 188 12.45 -2.04 -6.73
C GLY A 188 13.02 -0.81 -6.05
N HIS A 189 13.42 -0.95 -4.79
CA HIS A 189 13.99 0.15 -4.01
C HIS A 189 15.34 0.62 -4.56
N GLU A 190 16.22 -0.27 -5.05
CA GLU A 190 17.45 0.15 -5.72
C GLU A 190 17.17 1.05 -6.93
N LEU A 191 16.16 0.71 -7.74
CA LEU A 191 15.75 1.55 -8.86
C LEU A 191 15.15 2.87 -8.40
N LEU A 192 14.33 2.82 -7.34
CA LEU A 192 13.73 4.00 -6.74
C LEU A 192 14.81 4.97 -6.26
N GLU A 193 15.81 4.51 -5.51
CA GLU A 193 16.93 5.35 -5.02
C GLU A 193 17.61 6.11 -6.16
N ASN A 194 17.88 5.44 -7.28
CA ASN A 194 18.61 6.02 -8.40
C ASN A 194 17.73 6.85 -9.35
N ALA A 195 16.41 6.71 -9.32
CA ALA A 195 15.52 7.44 -10.22
C ALA A 195 15.26 8.89 -9.76
N ALA A 196 15.20 9.82 -10.70
CA ALA A 196 14.73 11.20 -10.45
C ALA A 196 13.20 11.31 -10.58
N ILE A 197 12.61 10.50 -11.45
CA ILE A 197 11.18 10.47 -11.79
C ILE A 197 10.64 9.07 -11.52
N VAL A 198 9.58 8.99 -10.72
CA VAL A 198 8.93 7.74 -10.33
C VAL A 198 7.47 7.72 -10.76
N GLY A 199 7.14 6.77 -11.64
CA GLY A 199 5.76 6.44 -11.98
C GLY A 199 5.17 5.42 -11.01
N TYR A 200 3.93 5.64 -10.57
CA TYR A 200 3.22 4.73 -9.67
C TYR A 200 1.75 4.53 -10.09
N CYS A 201 1.11 3.50 -9.53
CA CYS A 201 -0.32 3.20 -9.71
C CYS A 201 -1.05 3.20 -8.36
N ASN A 202 -2.38 3.30 -8.37
CA ASN A 202 -3.26 3.39 -7.19
C ASN A 202 -3.05 2.33 -6.09
N ASN A 203 -2.51 1.15 -6.43
CA ASN A 203 -2.29 0.04 -5.49
C ASN A 203 -0.80 -0.22 -5.17
N SER A 204 0.03 0.81 -5.27
CA SER A 204 1.46 0.74 -4.92
C SER A 204 1.79 1.78 -3.87
N GLU A 205 2.67 1.45 -2.94
CA GLU A 205 3.24 2.42 -1.98
C GLU A 205 4.41 3.24 -2.56
N MET A 206 4.93 2.85 -3.73
CA MET A 206 6.14 3.44 -4.31
C MET A 206 6.01 4.94 -4.59
N GLY A 207 4.80 5.44 -4.91
CA GLY A 207 4.57 6.87 -5.08
C GLY A 207 4.74 7.66 -3.78
N MET A 208 4.29 7.12 -2.65
CA MET A 208 4.46 7.72 -1.33
C MET A 208 5.93 7.71 -0.88
N VAL A 209 6.64 6.60 -1.11
CA VAL A 209 8.08 6.49 -0.81
C VAL A 209 8.89 7.46 -1.68
N ALA A 210 8.58 7.57 -2.97
CA ALA A 210 9.23 8.50 -3.88
C ALA A 210 8.99 9.96 -3.47
N LEU A 211 7.76 10.31 -3.05
CA LEU A 211 7.44 11.62 -2.49
C LEU A 211 8.30 11.92 -1.25
N ALA A 212 8.40 10.96 -0.32
CA ALA A 212 9.21 11.10 0.90
C ALA A 212 10.70 11.35 0.60
N LYS A 213 11.21 10.78 -0.49
CA LYS A 213 12.59 10.97 -0.97
C LYS A 213 12.77 12.21 -1.85
N GLY A 214 11.78 13.08 -1.97
CA GLY A 214 11.86 14.31 -2.77
C GLY A 214 11.93 14.07 -4.28
N LYS A 215 11.45 12.92 -4.77
CA LYS A 215 11.47 12.59 -6.20
C LYS A 215 10.25 13.16 -6.91
N THR A 216 10.38 13.38 -8.22
CA THR A 216 9.22 13.74 -9.06
C THR A 216 8.33 12.51 -9.21
N THR A 217 7.02 12.65 -8.99
CA THR A 217 6.08 11.52 -9.07
C THR A 217 4.99 11.75 -10.12
N TYR A 218 4.61 10.68 -10.82
CA TYR A 218 3.51 10.71 -11.80
C TYR A 218 2.59 9.50 -11.64
N HIS A 219 1.28 9.75 -11.72
CA HIS A 219 0.27 8.71 -11.64
C HIS A 219 -0.01 8.06 -13.02
N PHE A 220 0.31 6.76 -13.12
CA PHE A 220 0.13 5.92 -14.32
C PHE A 220 -1.07 4.99 -14.25
N GLY A 221 -1.96 5.18 -13.26
CA GLY A 221 -3.19 4.44 -13.18
C GLY A 221 -4.42 5.21 -13.68
N TYR A 222 -5.53 4.49 -13.82
CA TYR A 222 -6.84 5.08 -14.08
C TYR A 222 -7.35 5.85 -12.85
N ASN A 223 -7.84 7.08 -13.06
CA ASN A 223 -8.25 7.98 -11.98
C ASN A 223 -9.53 7.53 -11.23
N ASN A 224 -10.37 6.73 -11.87
CA ASN A 224 -11.66 6.26 -11.36
C ASN A 224 -11.59 4.90 -10.64
N VAL A 225 -10.40 4.34 -10.46
CA VAL A 225 -10.22 3.00 -9.88
C VAL A 225 -9.90 3.10 -8.39
N TRP A 226 -10.79 2.57 -7.56
CA TRP A 226 -10.58 2.44 -6.12
C TRP A 226 -9.70 1.23 -5.83
N MET A 227 -8.69 1.43 -4.98
CA MET A 227 -7.71 0.44 -4.54
C MET A 227 -7.30 0.77 -3.09
N THR A 228 -6.47 -0.07 -2.49
CA THR A 228 -6.06 0.04 -1.07
C THR A 228 -5.56 1.45 -0.73
N TYR A 229 -4.65 2.01 -1.52
CA TYR A 229 -4.02 3.31 -1.22
C TYR A 229 -4.71 4.51 -1.88
N THR A 230 -5.81 4.32 -2.62
CA THR A 230 -6.48 5.41 -3.34
C THR A 230 -6.91 6.55 -2.42
N ALA A 231 -7.37 6.24 -1.20
CA ALA A 231 -7.74 7.24 -0.20
C ALA A 231 -6.57 8.17 0.14
N ILE A 232 -5.39 7.59 0.33
CA ILE A 232 -4.16 8.31 0.69
C ILE A 232 -3.74 9.16 -0.50
N TYR A 233 -3.60 8.57 -1.70
CA TYR A 233 -3.18 9.32 -2.89
C TYR A 233 -4.11 10.50 -3.19
N LYS A 234 -5.43 10.30 -3.13
CA LYS A 234 -6.39 11.39 -3.34
C LYS A 234 -6.33 12.46 -2.27
N ALA A 235 -5.91 12.13 -1.05
CA ALA A 235 -5.68 13.10 -0.01
C ALA A 235 -4.33 13.82 -0.13
N LEU A 236 -3.33 13.23 -0.80
CA LEU A 236 -2.03 13.84 -1.06
C LEU A 236 -2.02 14.78 -2.28
N GLU A 237 -2.88 14.49 -3.26
CA GLU A 237 -2.95 15.17 -4.56
C GLU A 237 -3.58 16.57 -4.46
N VAL A 238 -2.89 17.57 -5.00
CA VAL A 238 -3.38 18.95 -5.21
C VAL A 238 -2.92 19.40 -6.59
N ASP A 239 -3.88 19.70 -7.48
CA ASP A 239 -3.65 20.02 -8.89
C ASP A 239 -2.83 18.92 -9.61
N ASP A 240 -3.26 17.66 -9.44
CA ASP A 240 -2.62 16.46 -10.01
C ASP A 240 -1.17 16.20 -9.54
N VAL A 241 -0.72 16.88 -8.48
CA VAL A 241 0.63 16.74 -7.90
C VAL A 241 0.54 16.30 -6.44
N LEU A 242 1.30 15.27 -6.07
CA LEU A 242 1.42 14.84 -4.68
C LEU A 242 2.17 15.90 -3.84
N ARG A 243 1.64 16.24 -2.66
CA ARG A 243 2.20 17.28 -1.80
C ARG A 243 2.76 16.70 -0.51
N GLU A 244 4.05 16.93 -0.28
CA GLU A 244 4.77 16.55 0.94
C GLU A 244 4.08 17.05 2.23
N PRO A 245 3.67 18.33 2.37
CA PRO A 245 3.03 18.81 3.59
C PRO A 245 1.76 18.03 3.95
N ARG A 246 1.00 17.59 2.94
CA ARG A 246 -0.22 16.78 3.14
C ARG A 246 0.12 15.39 3.66
N PHE A 247 1.24 14.81 3.24
CA PHE A 247 1.67 13.50 3.75
C PHE A 247 2.10 13.60 5.22
N LYS A 248 2.88 14.61 5.56
CA LYS A 248 3.27 14.90 6.95
C LYS A 248 2.05 15.09 7.85
N ALA A 249 1.05 15.85 7.39
CA ALA A 249 -0.21 16.05 8.11
C ALA A 249 -0.98 14.74 8.32
N ILE A 250 -1.04 13.85 7.31
CA ILE A 250 -1.63 12.51 7.47
C ILE A 250 -0.89 11.71 8.55
N LEU A 251 0.44 11.71 8.55
CA LEU A 251 1.26 10.97 9.52
C LEU A 251 1.12 11.53 10.94
N SER A 252 0.89 12.84 11.07
CA SER A 252 0.56 13.51 12.33
C SER A 252 -0.80 13.13 12.92
N SER A 253 -1.72 12.61 12.10
CA SER A 253 -3.08 12.28 12.55
C SER A 253 -3.13 10.90 13.21
N LYS A 254 -3.72 10.83 14.41
CA LYS A 254 -4.06 9.56 15.08
C LYS A 254 -5.25 8.84 14.44
N TYR A 255 -6.01 9.52 13.58
CA TYR A 255 -7.24 9.00 12.95
C TYR A 255 -7.02 8.44 11.55
N ALA A 256 -5.86 8.69 10.94
CA ALA A 256 -5.56 8.28 9.56
C ALA A 256 -5.44 6.76 9.39
N GLY A 257 -5.31 5.98 10.47
CA GLY A 257 -5.14 4.53 10.39
C GLY A 257 -3.75 4.10 9.91
N LEU A 258 -2.80 5.02 9.75
CA LEU A 258 -1.38 4.69 9.57
C LEU A 258 -0.72 4.56 10.95
N ILE A 259 -0.25 3.35 11.26
CA ILE A 259 0.33 3.01 12.56
C ILE A 259 1.77 2.52 12.34
N PRO A 260 2.79 3.33 12.70
CA PRO A 260 4.18 2.91 12.59
C PRO A 260 4.52 1.87 13.66
N ALA A 261 5.39 0.92 13.33
CA ALA A 261 5.94 -0.02 14.31
C ALA A 261 6.84 0.66 15.36
N THR A 262 7.34 1.87 15.07
CA THR A 262 8.21 2.67 15.93
C THR A 262 7.46 3.60 16.88
N ILE A 263 6.12 3.61 16.84
CA ILE A 263 5.31 4.49 17.68
C ILE A 263 5.31 4.02 19.14
N GLU A 264 5.37 4.97 20.08
CA GLU A 264 5.39 4.65 21.51
C GLU A 264 4.05 4.08 22.01
N SER A 265 2.93 4.62 21.53
CA SER A 265 1.57 4.26 21.95
C SER A 265 0.71 3.79 20.77
N PRO A 266 0.97 2.60 20.20
CA PRO A 266 0.24 2.11 19.03
C PRO A 266 -1.24 1.88 19.30
N GLN A 267 -1.60 1.42 20.51
CA GLN A 267 -2.99 1.19 20.90
C GLN A 267 -3.83 2.47 20.83
N GLU A 268 -3.28 3.62 21.22
CA GLU A 268 -4.01 4.89 21.18
C GLU A 268 -4.41 5.27 19.74
N ARG A 269 -3.55 5.00 18.76
CA ARG A 269 -3.85 5.24 17.33
C ARG A 269 -4.90 4.28 16.81
N ILE A 270 -4.84 3.00 17.21
CA ILE A 270 -5.84 1.98 16.86
C ILE A 270 -7.21 2.39 17.42
N ASP A 271 -7.27 2.75 18.70
CA ASP A 271 -8.50 3.14 19.38
C ASP A 271 -9.08 4.42 18.78
N SER A 272 -8.23 5.42 18.51
CA SER A 272 -8.62 6.66 17.84
C SER A 272 -9.20 6.40 16.45
N PHE A 273 -8.56 5.52 15.68
CA PHE A 273 -9.04 5.12 14.36
C PHE A 273 -10.45 4.53 14.42
N PHE A 274 -10.76 3.63 15.36
CA PHE A 274 -12.12 3.08 15.47
C PHE A 274 -13.11 4.10 16.04
N LYS A 275 -12.69 4.89 17.03
CA LYS A 275 -13.52 5.92 17.67
C LYS A 275 -14.08 6.92 16.67
N GLN A 276 -13.34 7.27 15.62
CA GLN A 276 -13.81 8.20 14.59
C GLN A 276 -15.11 7.73 13.89
N TYR A 277 -15.42 6.44 13.97
CA TYR A 277 -16.58 5.83 13.33
C TYR A 277 -17.68 5.40 14.32
N SER A 278 -17.58 5.74 15.62
CA SER A 278 -18.50 5.23 16.65
C SER A 278 -19.97 5.58 16.39
N GLU A 279 -20.22 6.75 15.80
CA GLU A 279 -21.56 7.27 15.50
C GLU A 279 -22.07 6.88 14.11
N VAL A 280 -21.26 6.15 13.32
CA VAL A 280 -21.69 5.67 12.00
C VAL A 280 -22.40 4.33 12.19
N PRO A 281 -23.59 4.10 11.61
CA PRO A 281 -24.26 2.81 11.74
C PRO A 281 -23.42 1.65 11.19
N HIS A 282 -23.25 0.60 11.99
CA HIS A 282 -22.56 -0.63 11.59
C HIS A 282 -23.54 -1.73 11.17
N VAL A 283 -23.13 -2.54 10.20
CA VAL A 283 -23.84 -3.75 9.79
C VAL A 283 -22.99 -4.95 10.20
N LEU A 284 -23.48 -5.68 11.19
CA LEU A 284 -22.80 -6.87 11.69
C LEU A 284 -22.74 -7.97 10.62
N PRO A 285 -21.67 -8.78 10.59
CA PRO A 285 -21.57 -9.94 9.71
C PRO A 285 -22.74 -10.91 9.96
N LYS A 286 -23.36 -11.43 8.89
CA LYS A 286 -24.53 -12.31 9.02
C LYS A 286 -24.21 -13.72 9.55
N ASN A 287 -22.93 -14.10 9.62
CA ASN A 287 -22.47 -15.41 10.07
C ASN A 287 -21.37 -15.26 11.15
N THR A 288 -21.76 -15.17 12.41
CA THR A 288 -20.82 -15.23 13.56
C THR A 288 -20.87 -16.55 14.32
N ASN A 289 -21.60 -17.55 13.82
CA ASN A 289 -21.54 -18.92 14.34
C ASN A 289 -20.62 -19.76 13.45
N ASN A 290 -19.37 -19.92 13.89
CA ASN A 290 -18.59 -21.17 13.89
C ASN A 290 -17.20 -20.93 14.49
#